data_AF-A0A962NZG8-F1
#
_entry.id   AF-A0A962NZG8-F1
#
_cell.length_a   1.000
_cell.length_b   1.000
_cell.length_c   1.000
_cell.angle_alpha   90.00
_cell.angle_beta   90.00
_cell.angle_gamma   90.00
#
_symmetry.space_group_name_H-M   'P 1'
#
loop_
_entity.id
_entity.type
_entity.pdbx_description
1 polymer ?
#
loop_
_entity_poly.entity_id
_entity_poly.type
_entity_poly.pdbx_seq_one_letter_code
_entity_poly.pdbx_strand_id
1 'polypeptide(L)'
;YMQLSIKAVPDYLPPQGNLVRVQEQDMTVKFTPIAKDKVRLEAEGFVDPGGIAPTWAMNFIQRNAPYSTMLGLQRRVTMAAHNGTLNESSQFIYAE
;
A
#
# COMPACT_ATOMS: atom_id res chain seq x y z
N TYR A 1 -0.33 -18.15 -0.86
CA TYR A 1 -0.17 -16.72 -1.13
C TYR A 1 0.67 -16.11 -0.01
N MET A 2 1.37 -15.02 -0.26
CA MET A 2 1.95 -14.19 0.80
C MET A 2 0.95 -13.10 1.14
N GLN A 3 0.83 -12.70 2.41
CA GLN A 3 -0.06 -11.62 2.83
C GLN A 3 0.74 -10.54 3.55
N LEU A 4 0.52 -9.30 3.15
CA LEU A 4 0.94 -8.11 3.88
C LEU A 4 -0.25 -7.56 4.65
N SER A 5 -0.10 -7.40 5.96
CA SER A 5 -1.08 -6.75 6.83
C SER A 5 -0.55 -5.38 7.24
N ILE A 6 -1.39 -4.36 7.07
CA ILE A 6 -1.05 -2.95 7.31
C ILE A 6 -2.04 -2.41 8.32
N LYS A 7 -1.51 -1.95 9.46
CA LYS A 7 -2.30 -1.36 10.54
C LYS A 7 -1.75 0.01 10.91
N ALA A 8 -2.65 0.95 11.19
CA ALA A 8 -2.26 2.24 11.76
C ALA A 8 -1.67 2.06 13.17
N VAL A 9 -0.61 2.80 13.45
CA VAL A 9 -0.02 2.94 14.79
C VAL A 9 0.16 4.44 15.05
N PRO A 10 -0.93 5.19 15.30
CA PRO A 10 -0.93 6.66 15.24
C PRO A 10 0.03 7.32 16.23
N ASP A 11 0.30 6.64 17.35
CA ASP A 11 1.13 7.13 18.46
C ASP A 11 2.61 6.77 18.33
N TYR A 12 3.01 6.03 17.27
CA TYR A 12 4.41 5.62 17.10
C TYR A 12 5.35 6.80 16.88
N LEU A 13 4.88 7.86 16.21
CA LEU A 13 5.62 9.09 15.98
C LEU A 13 4.77 10.32 16.32
N PRO A 14 5.39 11.41 16.81
CA PRO A 14 4.66 12.63 17.16
C PRO A 14 3.92 13.22 15.95
N PRO A 15 2.77 13.89 16.17
CA PRO A 15 2.04 14.59 15.12
C PRO A 15 2.89 15.69 14.47
N GLN A 16 2.65 15.95 13.18
CA GLN A 16 3.30 17.02 12.43
C GLN A 16 2.26 18.10 12.10
N GLY A 17 2.53 19.36 12.44
CA GLY A 17 1.51 20.43 12.46
C GLY A 17 0.79 20.70 11.13
N ASN A 18 1.42 20.38 9.99
CA ASN A 18 0.84 20.62 8.66
C ASN A 18 0.20 19.37 8.02
N LEU A 19 0.14 18.25 8.74
CA LEU A 19 -0.39 16.98 8.22
C LEU A 19 -1.45 16.42 9.16
N VAL A 20 -2.49 15.84 8.58
CA VAL A 20 -3.50 15.10 9.34
C VAL A 20 -3.00 13.68 9.59
N ARG A 21 -2.96 13.27 10.86
CA ARG A 21 -2.60 11.90 11.26
C ARG A 21 -3.75 10.95 10.93
N VAL A 22 -3.46 9.90 10.15
CA VAL A 22 -4.36 8.74 10.02
C VAL A 22 -4.51 8.09 11.39
N GLN A 23 -5.74 8.00 11.88
CA GLN A 23 -6.07 7.42 13.19
C GLN A 23 -6.29 5.93 13.07
N GLU A 24 -7.05 5.51 12.06
CA GLU A 24 -7.37 4.11 11.82
C GLU A 24 -7.04 3.71 10.39
N GLN A 25 -6.45 2.53 10.28
CA GLN A 25 -6.21 1.86 9.00
C GLN A 25 -6.11 0.38 9.30
N ASP A 26 -6.87 -0.42 8.56
CA ASP A 26 -6.71 -1.86 8.51
C ASP A 26 -6.83 -2.28 7.05
N MET A 27 -5.72 -2.79 6.50
CA MET A 27 -5.63 -3.20 5.11
C MET A 27 -4.82 -4.48 4.98
N THR A 28 -5.26 -5.34 4.07
CA THR A 28 -4.51 -6.52 3.68
C THR A 28 -4.22 -6.50 2.19
N VAL A 29 -3.05 -7.00 1.81
CA VAL A 29 -2.67 -7.23 0.42
C VAL A 29 -2.24 -8.68 0.28
N LYS A 30 -2.94 -9.43 -0.56
CA LYS A 30 -2.66 -10.84 -0.85
C LYS A 30 -1.92 -10.95 -2.17
N PHE A 31 -0.81 -11.67 -2.16
CA PHE A 31 0.06 -11.94 -3.29
C PHE A 31 -0.02 -13.43 -3.64
N THR A 32 -0.72 -13.75 -4.73
CA THR A 32 -0.95 -15.13 -5.17
C THR A 32 -0.20 -15.37 -6.48
N PRO A 33 0.86 -16.19 -6.50
CA PRO A 33 1.47 -16.62 -7.76
C PRO A 33 0.43 -17.32 -8.62
N ILE A 34 0.31 -16.91 -9.89
CA ILE A 34 -0.62 -17.52 -10.87
C ILE A 34 0.10 -18.06 -12.11
N ALA A 35 1.39 -17.72 -12.28
CA ALA A 35 2.33 -18.33 -13.21
C ALA A 35 3.76 -18.09 -12.72
N LYS A 36 4.77 -18.61 -13.44
CA LYS A 36 6.19 -18.45 -13.11
C LYS A 36 6.63 -16.98 -12.97
N ASP A 37 6.06 -16.11 -13.78
CA ASP A 37 6.40 -14.70 -13.93
C ASP A 37 5.20 -13.76 -13.66
N LYS A 38 4.14 -14.29 -13.06
CA LYS A 38 2.89 -13.57 -12.86
C LYS A 38 2.31 -13.80 -11.46
N VAL A 39 1.99 -12.71 -10.79
CA VAL A 39 1.37 -12.70 -9.47
C VAL A 39 0.06 -11.91 -9.56
N ARG A 40 -1.00 -12.44 -8.96
CA ARG A 40 -2.26 -11.72 -8.73
C ARG A 40 -2.19 -11.01 -7.38
N LEU A 41 -2.51 -9.72 -7.38
CA LEU A 41 -2.60 -8.91 -6.17
C LEU A 41 -4.06 -8.57 -5.88
N GLU A 42 -4.45 -8.75 -4.64
CA GLU A 42 -5.78 -8.41 -4.13
C GLU A 42 -5.57 -7.55 -2.87
N ALA A 43 -6.00 -6.29 -2.91
CA ALA A 43 -5.87 -5.35 -1.79
C ALA A 43 -7.26 -4.93 -1.31
N GLU A 44 -7.48 -5.04 0.00
CA GLU A 44 -8.75 -4.73 0.65
C GLU A 44 -8.48 -4.06 2.00
N GLY A 45 -9.26 -3.04 2.34
CA GLY A 45 -9.09 -2.30 3.59
C GLY A 45 -9.76 -0.94 3.60
N PHE A 46 -9.53 -0.19 4.66
CA PHE A 46 -10.02 1.17 4.84
C PHE A 46 -8.97 2.06 5.50
N VAL A 47 -9.20 3.37 5.43
CA VAL A 47 -8.40 4.42 6.09
C VAL A 47 -9.34 5.50 6.63
N ASP A 48 -9.15 5.88 7.90
CA ASP A 48 -9.87 6.97 8.56
C ASP A 48 -8.90 7.98 9.23
N PRO A 49 -8.93 9.27 8.84
CA PRO A 49 -8.17 10.34 9.48
C PRO A 49 -8.77 10.85 10.80
N GLY A 50 -9.76 10.18 11.37
CA GLY A 50 -10.39 10.56 12.64
C GLY A 50 -11.43 11.67 12.50
N GLY A 51 -12.22 11.65 11.43
CA GLY A 51 -13.36 12.56 11.26
C GLY A 51 -13.04 14.01 10.88
N ILE A 52 -11.78 14.35 10.56
CA ILE A 52 -11.38 15.69 10.10
C ILE A 52 -11.96 16.02 8.71
N ALA A 53 -12.22 15.01 7.88
CA ALA A 53 -12.85 15.16 6.57
C ALA A 53 -14.26 14.54 6.59
N PRO A 54 -15.25 15.13 5.87
CA PRO A 54 -16.58 14.54 5.73
C PRO A 54 -16.52 13.11 5.16
N THR A 55 -17.35 12.21 5.68
CA THR A 55 -17.38 10.79 5.28
C THR A 55 -17.55 10.59 3.76
N TRP A 56 -18.35 11.43 3.10
CA TRP A 56 -18.54 11.32 1.64
C TRP A 56 -17.23 11.57 0.87
N ALA A 57 -16.40 12.51 1.33
CA ALA A 57 -15.13 12.85 0.70
C ALA A 57 -14.12 11.72 0.91
N MET A 58 -14.11 11.15 2.11
CA MET A 58 -13.28 9.98 2.43
C MET A 58 -13.65 8.77 1.58
N ASN A 59 -14.94 8.45 1.46
CA ASN A 59 -15.40 7.33 0.62
C ASN A 59 -15.07 7.54 -0.86
N PHE A 60 -15.19 8.77 -1.36
CA PHE A 60 -14.82 9.11 -2.73
C PHE A 60 -13.34 8.85 -3.01
N ILE A 61 -12.45 9.25 -2.11
CA ILE A 61 -10.99 9.01 -2.25
C ILE A 61 -10.67 7.52 -2.10
N GLN A 62 -11.19 6.87 -1.06
CA GLN A 62 -10.91 5.45 -0.77
C GLN A 62 -11.30 4.53 -1.93
N ARG A 63 -12.36 4.84 -2.69
CA ARG A 63 -12.74 4.09 -3.88
C ARG A 63 -11.66 4.09 -4.98
N ASN A 64 -10.91 5.19 -5.11
CA ASN A 64 -9.92 5.36 -6.19
C ASN A 64 -8.49 4.97 -5.78
N ALA A 65 -8.22 4.91 -4.46
CA ALA A 65 -6.89 4.63 -3.93
C ALA A 65 -6.33 3.24 -4.33
N PRO A 66 -7.10 2.13 -4.30
CA PRO A 66 -6.58 0.82 -4.70
C PRO A 66 -6.14 0.79 -6.16
N TYR A 67 -6.94 1.37 -7.07
CA TYR A 67 -6.64 1.38 -8.50
C TYR A 67 -5.36 2.15 -8.81
N SER A 68 -5.25 3.39 -8.30
CA SER A 68 -4.08 4.23 -8.52
C SER A 68 -2.79 3.60 -7.96
N THR A 69 -2.88 2.96 -6.79
CA THR A 69 -1.76 2.23 -6.18
C THR A 69 -1.32 1.04 -7.03
N MET A 70 -2.27 0.21 -7.49
CA MET A 70 -1.95 -0.96 -8.34
C MET A 70 -1.36 -0.54 -9.68
N LEU A 71 -1.86 0.54 -10.29
CA LEU A 71 -1.31 1.09 -11.53
C LEU A 71 0.12 1.62 -11.33
N GLY A 72 0.38 2.30 -10.21
CA GLY A 72 1.73 2.74 -9.83
C GLY A 72 2.69 1.56 -9.66
N LEU A 73 2.26 0.51 -8.94
CA LEU A 73 3.05 -0.69 -8.75
C LEU A 73 3.35 -1.41 -10.07
N GLN A 74 2.35 -1.57 -10.94
CA GLN A 74 2.53 -2.17 -12.26
C GLN A 74 3.59 -1.41 -13.06
N ARG A 75 3.54 -0.07 -13.08
CA ARG A 75 4.56 0.76 -13.76
C ARG A 75 5.95 0.49 -13.21
N ARG A 76 6.13 0.44 -11.88
CA ARG A 76 7.43 0.20 -11.25
C ARG A 76 8.00 -1.18 -11.61
N VAL A 77 7.16 -2.22 -11.57
CA VAL A 77 7.56 -3.59 -11.95
C VAL A 77 7.96 -3.65 -13.43
N THR A 78 7.16 -3.05 -14.32
CA THR A 78 7.48 -3.00 -15.76
C THR A 78 8.76 -2.23 -16.03
N MET A 79 9.00 -1.11 -15.35
CA MET A 79 10.25 -0.35 -15.48
C MET A 79 11.46 -1.16 -15.02
N ALA A 80 11.37 -1.86 -13.88
CA ALA A 80 12.44 -2.72 -13.40
C ALA A 80 12.73 -3.87 -14.36
N ALA A 81 11.69 -4.46 -14.96
CA ALA A 81 11.82 -5.49 -15.99
C ALA A 81 12.53 -4.95 -17.24
N HIS A 82 12.15 -3.75 -17.69
CA HIS A 82 12.78 -3.11 -18.84
C HIS A 82 14.24 -2.75 -18.60
N ASN A 83 14.56 -2.24 -17.40
CA ASN A 83 15.91 -1.81 -17.04
C ASN A 83 16.82 -2.98 -16.61
N GLY A 84 16.31 -4.22 -16.55
CA GLY A 84 17.06 -5.39 -16.11
C GLY A 84 17.36 -5.44 -14.60
N THR A 85 16.72 -4.59 -13.79
CA THR A 85 17.01 -4.45 -12.36
C THR A 85 16.15 -5.35 -11.47
N LEU A 86 15.35 -6.26 -12.04
CA LEU A 86 14.53 -7.21 -11.26
C LEU A 86 15.36 -8.12 -10.34
N ASN A 87 16.60 -8.40 -10.73
CA ASN A 87 17.50 -9.29 -10.01
C ASN A 87 18.46 -8.55 -9.07
N GLU A 88 18.33 -7.23 -8.94
CA GLU A 88 19.12 -6.48 -7.98
C GLU A 88 18.71 -6.86 -6.55
N SER A 89 19.70 -7.07 -5.69
CA SER A 89 19.47 -7.35 -4.28
C SER A 89 18.70 -6.18 -3.63
N SER A 90 17.64 -6.51 -2.89
CA SER A 90 16.87 -5.53 -2.11
C SER A 90 17.81 -4.70 -1.24
N GLN A 91 17.67 -3.37 -1.29
CA GLN A 91 18.37 -2.46 -0.37
C GLN A 91 17.85 -2.57 1.07
N PHE A 92 16.67 -3.16 1.25
CA PHE A 92 16.12 -3.46 2.57
C PHE A 92 16.73 -4.76 3.08
N ILE A 93 17.57 -4.65 4.11
CA ILE A 93 18.03 -5.78 4.93
C ILE A 93 16.92 -6.04 5.94
N TYR A 94 16.28 -7.19 5.86
CA TYR A 94 15.35 -7.63 6.89
C TYR A 94 16.18 -8.12 8.08
N ALA A 95 16.11 -7.41 9.20
CA ALA A 95 16.56 -7.95 10.47
C ALA A 95 15.52 -8.99 10.91
N GLU A 96 15.97 -10.22 11.17
CA GLU A 96 15.15 -11.29 11.77
C GLU A 96 14.76 -10.95 13.21
#